data_AF-A0A4Q7LUR3-F1
#
_entry.id   AF-A0A4Q7LUR3-F1
#
_cell.length_a   1.000
_cell.length_b   1.000
_cell.length_c   1.000
_cell.angle_alpha   90.00
_cell.angle_beta   90.00
_cell.angle_gamma   90.00
#
_symmetry.space_group_name_H-M   'P 1'
#
loop_
_entity.id
_entity.type
_entity.pdbx_description
1 polymer ?
#
loop_
_entity_poly.entity_id
_entity_poly.type
_entity_poly.pdbx_seq_one_letter_code
_entity_poly.pdbx_strand_id
1 'polypeptide(L)'
;MTLDASWVDIGAAVILLLSVVLGLLRGLVHEVLSVLGWLVAWLLARSAALPVGDWLGWAPPGSSLRVGIGFVLTFALAMLVWRIFAWLLSQIIKASVLAPVDRVLGGLFGLLRGALIVVLAVTLAGFTPLARKPFWRESVSVTAAQAALAQLAPVLPADWTQRSNGRVVP
;
A
#
# COMPACT_ATOMS: atom_id res chain seq x y z
N MET A 1 27.20 -20.27 10.49
CA MET A 1 25.83 -19.71 10.49
C MET A 1 25.73 -18.77 11.68
N THR A 2 26.39 -17.62 11.62
CA THR A 2 26.17 -16.56 12.59
C THR A 2 24.90 -15.84 12.15
N LEU A 3 23.89 -15.86 13.02
CA LEU A 3 22.68 -15.06 12.81
C LEU A 3 23.05 -13.61 13.08
N ASP A 4 23.84 -13.02 12.18
CA ASP A 4 24.13 -11.59 12.14
C ASP A 4 22.89 -10.94 11.53
N ALA A 5 21.73 -11.13 12.17
CA ALA A 5 20.47 -10.59 11.70
C ALA A 5 20.62 -9.08 11.72
N SER A 6 20.86 -8.51 10.53
CA SER A 6 20.96 -7.08 10.39
C SER A 6 19.67 -6.49 10.94
N TRP A 7 19.75 -5.33 11.61
CA TRP A 7 18.55 -4.67 12.14
C TRP A 7 17.49 -4.43 11.04
N VAL A 8 17.92 -4.39 9.78
CA VAL A 8 17.06 -4.32 8.59
C VAL A 8 16.25 -5.60 8.41
N ASP A 9 16.86 -6.78 8.57
CA ASP A 9 16.17 -8.07 8.48
C ASP A 9 15.17 -8.27 9.62
N ILE A 10 15.53 -7.84 10.84
CA ILE A 10 14.61 -7.86 11.98
C ILE A 10 13.40 -6.96 11.71
N GLY A 11 13.64 -5.73 11.22
CA GLY A 11 12.57 -4.81 10.85
C GLY A 11 11.65 -5.37 9.75
N ALA A 12 12.23 -5.96 8.70
CA ALA A 12 11.48 -6.60 7.62
C ALA A 12 10.66 -7.79 8.12
N ALA A 13 11.24 -8.65 8.96
CA ALA A 13 10.53 -9.78 9.57
C ALA A 13 9.35 -9.32 10.42
N VAL A 14 9.50 -8.26 11.22
CA VAL A 14 8.40 -7.68 12.00
C VAL A 14 7.29 -7.15 11.09
N ILE A 15 7.62 -6.42 10.02
CA ILE A 15 6.64 -5.90 9.06
C ILE A 15 5.87 -7.05 8.40
N LEU A 16 6.58 -8.10 7.95
CA LEU A 16 5.98 -9.27 7.32
C LEU A 16 5.08 -10.02 8.30
N LEU A 17 5.57 -10.31 9.50
CA LEU A 17 4.82 -11.03 10.53
C LEU A 17 3.55 -10.26 10.91
N LEU A 18 3.66 -8.96 11.20
CA LEU A 18 2.50 -8.13 11.50
C LEU A 18 1.52 -8.09 10.33
N SER A 19 2.02 -8.00 9.09
CA SER A 19 1.13 -7.95 7.92
C SER A 19 0.39 -9.27 7.72
N VAL A 20 1.06 -10.41 7.88
CA VAL A 20 0.46 -11.75 7.83
C VAL A 20 -0.56 -11.92 8.96
N VAL A 21 -0.20 -11.61 10.20
CA VAL A 21 -1.11 -11.73 11.35
C VAL A 21 -2.34 -10.86 11.16
N LEU A 22 -2.18 -9.60 10.77
CA LEU A 22 -3.32 -8.72 10.48
C LEU A 22 -4.18 -9.27 9.34
N GLY A 23 -3.58 -9.85 8.31
CA GLY A 23 -4.28 -10.52 7.22
C GLY A 23 -5.08 -11.74 7.67
N LEU A 24 -4.48 -12.60 8.51
CA LEU A 24 -5.14 -13.76 9.12
C LEU A 24 -6.30 -13.37 10.03
N LEU A 25 -6.17 -12.26 10.76
CA LEU A 25 -7.22 -11.77 11.66
C LEU A 25 -8.37 -11.10 10.91
N ARG A 26 -8.07 -10.36 9.83
CA ARG A 26 -9.06 -9.59 9.07
C ARG A 26 -9.76 -10.39 7.98
N GLY A 27 -9.04 -11.30 7.32
CA GLY A 27 -9.52 -12.05 6.15
C GLY A 27 -9.23 -11.36 4.82
N LEU A 28 -9.18 -12.13 3.74
CA LEU A 28 -8.94 -11.65 2.38
C LEU A 28 -10.01 -10.66 1.93
N VAL A 29 -11.28 -10.98 2.16
CA VAL A 29 -12.40 -10.15 1.71
C VAL A 29 -12.30 -8.74 2.30
N HIS A 30 -11.97 -8.63 3.58
CA HIS A 30 -11.77 -7.32 4.21
C HIS A 30 -10.63 -6.55 3.57
N GLU A 31 -9.49 -7.21 3.35
CA GLU A 31 -8.29 -6.58 2.77
C GLU A 31 -8.55 -6.13 1.32
N VAL A 32 -9.14 -6.97 0.47
CA VAL A 32 -9.48 -6.63 -0.92
C VAL A 32 -10.48 -5.48 -0.98
N LEU A 33 -11.56 -5.54 -0.19
CA LEU A 33 -12.53 -4.46 -0.12
C LEU A 33 -11.90 -3.16 0.38
N SER A 34 -10.95 -3.23 1.32
CA SER A 34 -10.27 -2.01 1.80
C SER A 34 -9.51 -1.29 0.68
N VAL A 35 -8.84 -2.04 -0.20
CA VAL A 35 -8.11 -1.50 -1.36
C VAL A 35 -9.09 -0.97 -2.41
N LEU A 36 -10.14 -1.73 -2.72
CA LEU A 36 -11.18 -1.30 -3.66
C LEU A 36 -11.89 -0.03 -3.19
N GLY A 37 -12.05 0.17 -1.88
CA GLY A 37 -12.67 1.36 -1.30
C GLY A 37 -11.97 2.64 -1.67
N TRP A 38 -10.63 2.65 -1.68
CA TRP A 38 -9.86 3.80 -2.12
C TRP A 38 -10.14 4.14 -3.59
N LEU A 39 -10.20 3.14 -4.46
CA LEU A 39 -10.49 3.33 -5.89
C LEU A 39 -11.92 3.84 -6.10
N VAL A 40 -12.90 3.21 -5.47
CA VAL A 40 -14.32 3.61 -5.58
C VAL A 40 -14.53 5.02 -5.04
N ALA A 41 -13.99 5.34 -3.87
CA ALA A 41 -14.09 6.68 -3.28
C ALA A 41 -13.42 7.72 -4.17
N TRP A 42 -12.26 7.43 -4.75
CA TRP A 42 -11.57 8.32 -5.68
C TRP A 42 -12.37 8.57 -6.96
N LEU A 43 -12.93 7.52 -7.57
CA LEU A 43 -13.75 7.65 -8.78
C LEU A 43 -15.00 8.50 -8.53
N LEU A 44 -15.71 8.24 -7.42
CA LEU A 44 -16.89 9.01 -7.03
C LEU A 44 -16.53 10.47 -6.72
N ALA A 45 -15.45 10.68 -5.97
CA ALA A 45 -14.96 12.02 -5.65
C ALA A 45 -14.60 12.79 -6.92
N ARG A 46 -13.94 12.17 -7.89
CA ARG A 46 -13.59 12.81 -9.16
C ARG A 46 -14.83 13.27 -9.93
N SER A 47 -15.88 12.44 -10.00
CA SER A 47 -17.11 12.80 -10.73
C SER A 47 -17.98 13.81 -9.99
N ALA A 48 -18.03 13.76 -8.65
CA ALA A 48 -18.95 14.59 -7.86
C ALA A 48 -18.29 15.81 -7.21
N ALA A 49 -16.96 15.99 -7.35
CA ALA A 49 -16.23 17.12 -6.76
C ALA A 49 -16.83 18.47 -7.11
N LEU A 50 -17.13 18.71 -8.40
CA LEU A 50 -17.70 19.98 -8.84
C LEU A 50 -19.15 20.17 -8.37
N PRO A 51 -20.09 19.23 -8.62
CA PRO A 51 -21.47 19.33 -8.11
C PRO A 51 -21.56 19.56 -6.60
N VAL A 52 -20.77 18.82 -5.81
CA VAL A 52 -20.74 18.96 -4.34
C VAL A 52 -20.11 20.28 -3.93
N GLY A 53 -19.04 20.70 -4.58
CA GLY A 53 -18.40 22.00 -4.35
C GLY A 53 -19.33 23.18 -4.65
N ASP A 54 -20.10 23.10 -5.73
CA ASP A 54 -21.09 24.11 -6.11
C ASP A 54 -22.25 24.17 -5.11
N TRP A 55 -22.72 23.02 -4.63
CA TRP A 55 -23.79 22.93 -3.63
C TRP A 55 -23.40 23.55 -2.28
N LEU A 56 -22.14 23.41 -1.85
CA LEU A 56 -21.66 24.00 -0.59
C LEU A 56 -21.60 25.54 -0.63
N GLY A 57 -21.24 26.12 -1.78
CA GLY A 57 -21.17 27.58 -1.95
C GLY A 57 -20.08 28.31 -1.13
N TRP A 58 -19.17 27.59 -0.46
CA TRP A 58 -18.18 28.18 0.45
C TRP A 58 -16.97 28.85 -0.22
N ALA A 59 -16.78 28.62 -1.52
CA ALA A 59 -15.69 29.21 -2.29
C ALA A 59 -16.25 29.84 -3.58
N PRO A 60 -15.57 30.83 -4.20
CA PRO A 60 -16.04 31.47 -5.42
C PRO A 60 -16.28 30.48 -6.57
N PRO A 61 -17.25 30.73 -7.46
CA PRO A 61 -17.47 29.93 -8.66
C PRO A 61 -16.20 29.81 -9.51
N GLY A 62 -15.93 28.61 -10.02
CA GLY A 62 -14.75 28.33 -10.86
C GLY A 62 -13.41 28.26 -10.12
N SER A 63 -13.38 28.44 -8.78
CA SER A 63 -12.13 28.33 -8.02
C SER A 63 -11.69 26.86 -7.83
N SER A 64 -10.38 26.61 -7.95
CA SER A 64 -9.80 25.29 -7.66
C SER A 64 -10.07 24.84 -6.21
N LEU A 65 -10.18 25.78 -5.28
CA LEU A 65 -10.52 25.50 -3.89
C LEU A 65 -11.93 24.89 -3.77
N ARG A 66 -12.90 25.38 -4.54
CA ARG A 66 -14.27 24.84 -4.55
C ARG A 66 -14.28 23.36 -4.95
N VAL A 67 -13.59 23.03 -6.05
CA VAL A 67 -13.46 21.65 -6.54
C VAL A 67 -12.71 20.79 -5.52
N GLY A 68 -11.63 21.31 -4.91
CA GLY A 68 -10.87 20.60 -3.90
C GLY A 68 -11.70 20.23 -2.66
N ILE A 69 -12.50 21.17 -2.14
CA ILE A 69 -13.38 20.92 -1.00
C ILE A 69 -14.43 19.86 -1.36
N GLY A 70 -15.09 20.01 -2.51
CA GLY A 70 -16.08 19.04 -2.96
C GLY A 70 -15.49 17.64 -3.17
N PHE A 71 -14.27 17.54 -3.69
CA PHE A 71 -13.54 16.29 -3.80
C PHE A 71 -13.31 15.64 -2.43
N VAL A 72 -12.72 16.38 -1.48
CA VAL A 72 -12.39 15.85 -0.14
C VAL A 72 -13.63 15.37 0.60
N LEU A 73 -14.72 16.16 0.55
CA LEU A 73 -15.97 15.81 1.21
C LEU A 73 -16.62 14.58 0.59
N THR A 74 -16.70 14.53 -0.76
CA THR A 74 -17.24 13.36 -1.45
C THR A 74 -16.40 12.13 -1.16
N PHE A 75 -15.06 12.25 -1.22
CA PHE A 75 -14.14 11.17 -0.95
C PHE A 75 -14.35 10.62 0.47
N ALA A 76 -14.39 11.50 1.47
CA ALA A 76 -14.60 11.11 2.87
C ALA A 76 -15.94 10.40 3.08
N LEU A 77 -17.02 10.93 2.50
CA LEU A 77 -18.35 10.33 2.60
C LEU A 77 -18.43 8.97 1.90
N ALA A 78 -17.93 8.89 0.65
CA ALA A 78 -17.90 7.64 -0.10
C ALA A 78 -17.07 6.57 0.62
N MET A 79 -15.91 6.96 1.17
CA MET A 79 -15.06 6.06 1.94
C MET A 79 -15.74 5.60 3.23
N LEU A 80 -16.47 6.47 3.92
CA LEU A 80 -17.23 6.11 5.12
C LEU A 80 -18.30 5.07 4.78
N VAL A 81 -19.13 5.33 3.76
CA VAL A 81 -20.17 4.40 3.30
C VAL A 81 -19.56 3.06 2.88
N TRP A 82 -18.46 3.09 2.12
CA TRP A 82 -17.77 1.89 1.69
C TRP A 82 -17.24 1.07 2.87
N ARG A 83 -16.68 1.71 3.90
CA ARG A 83 -16.19 1.00 5.09
C ARG A 83 -17.30 0.27 5.83
N ILE A 84 -18.49 0.86 5.92
CA ILE A 84 -19.67 0.20 6.51
C ILE A 84 -20.07 -1.01 5.66
N PHE A 85 -20.16 -0.84 4.34
CA PHE A 85 -20.45 -1.93 3.42
C PHE A 85 -19.43 -3.08 3.51
N ALA A 86 -18.14 -2.76 3.49
CA ALA A 86 -17.07 -3.74 3.60
C ALA A 86 -17.09 -4.49 4.93
N TRP A 87 -17.40 -3.78 6.02
CA TRP A 87 -17.60 -4.40 7.33
C TRP A 87 -18.77 -5.38 7.33
N LEU A 88 -19.93 -5.00 6.78
CA LEU A 88 -21.10 -5.88 6.66
C LEU A 88 -20.78 -7.14 5.87
N LEU A 89 -20.17 -7.00 4.68
CA LEU A 89 -19.80 -8.14 3.85
C LEU A 89 -18.79 -9.06 4.55
N SER A 90 -17.86 -8.47 5.30
CA SER A 90 -16.91 -9.23 6.12
C SER A 90 -17.61 -10.04 7.23
N GLN A 91 -18.72 -9.55 7.81
CA GLN A 91 -19.49 -10.32 8.79
C GLN A 91 -20.18 -11.52 8.16
N ILE A 92 -20.72 -11.37 6.94
CA ILE A 92 -21.36 -12.48 6.20
C ILE A 92 -20.35 -13.61 5.96
N ILE A 93 -19.14 -13.27 5.51
CA ILE A 93 -18.08 -14.26 5.28
C ILE A 93 -17.66 -14.94 6.58
N LYS A 94 -17.52 -14.18 7.67
CA LYS A 94 -17.18 -14.73 8.99
C LYS A 94 -18.23 -15.69 9.54
N ALA A 95 -19.49 -15.52 9.17
CA ALA A 95 -20.59 -16.42 9.54
C ALA A 95 -20.67 -17.68 8.64
N SER A 96 -19.90 -17.73 7.54
CA SER A 96 -19.92 -18.84 6.58
C SER A 96 -18.87 -19.90 6.90
N VAL A 97 -19.02 -21.09 6.31
CA VAL A 97 -18.02 -22.18 6.34
C VAL A 97 -16.70 -21.78 5.66
N LEU A 98 -16.72 -20.74 4.82
CA LEU A 98 -15.53 -20.23 4.12
C LEU A 98 -14.63 -19.36 5.00
N ALA A 99 -15.03 -19.04 6.24
CA ALA A 99 -14.26 -18.17 7.13
C ALA A 99 -12.80 -18.61 7.33
N PRO A 100 -12.45 -19.90 7.50
CA PRO A 100 -11.05 -20.32 7.61
C PRO A 100 -10.25 -20.06 6.33
N VAL A 101 -10.86 -20.31 5.16
CA VAL A 101 -10.24 -20.08 3.85
C VAL A 101 -9.99 -18.59 3.65
N ASP A 102 -10.98 -17.75 3.96
CA ASP A 102 -10.86 -16.28 3.90
C ASP A 102 -9.71 -15.77 4.78
N ARG A 103 -9.55 -16.30 6.00
CA ARG A 103 -8.44 -15.95 6.90
C ARG A 103 -7.09 -16.36 6.33
N VAL A 104 -6.94 -17.59 5.87
CA VAL A 104 -5.67 -18.08 5.30
C VAL A 104 -5.26 -17.26 4.07
N LEU A 105 -6.20 -17.01 3.17
CA LEU A 105 -5.97 -16.14 2.00
C LEU A 105 -5.67 -14.70 2.42
N GLY A 106 -6.28 -14.21 3.50
CA GLY A 106 -5.96 -12.93 4.10
C GLY A 106 -4.51 -12.88 4.60
N GLY A 107 -4.02 -13.96 5.21
CA GLY A 107 -2.62 -14.11 5.59
C GLY A 107 -1.67 -14.06 4.39
N LEU A 108 -2.01 -14.74 3.30
CA LEU A 108 -1.24 -14.70 2.04
C LEU A 108 -1.23 -13.28 1.43
N PHE A 109 -2.38 -12.61 1.40
CA PHE A 109 -2.45 -11.22 0.97
C PHE A 109 -1.63 -10.30 1.88
N GLY A 110 -1.69 -10.52 3.20
CA GLY A 110 -0.87 -9.85 4.20
C GLY A 110 0.63 -10.04 3.96
N LEU A 111 1.06 -11.24 3.56
CA LEU A 111 2.44 -11.51 3.17
C LEU A 111 2.86 -10.68 1.96
N LEU A 112 2.04 -10.67 0.90
CA LEU A 112 2.30 -9.89 -0.31
C LEU A 112 2.38 -8.38 -0.01
N ARG A 113 1.44 -7.87 0.81
CA ARG A 113 1.44 -6.47 1.27
C ARG A 113 2.68 -6.16 2.09
N GLY A 114 3.05 -7.02 3.03
CA GLY A 114 4.25 -6.87 3.86
C GLY A 114 5.51 -6.84 3.00
N ALA A 115 5.62 -7.74 2.02
CA ALA A 115 6.74 -7.77 1.09
C ALA A 115 6.82 -6.48 0.26
N LEU A 116 5.69 -5.99 -0.24
CA LEU A 116 5.64 -4.69 -0.93
C LEU A 116 6.11 -3.53 -0.04
N ILE A 117 5.66 -3.49 1.21
CA ILE A 117 6.10 -2.45 2.18
C ILE A 117 7.62 -2.55 2.41
N VAL A 118 8.16 -3.75 2.56
CA VAL A 118 9.61 -3.97 2.73
C VAL A 118 10.38 -3.49 1.49
N VAL A 119 9.92 -3.84 0.28
CA VAL A 119 10.54 -3.37 -0.97
C VAL A 119 10.55 -1.83 -1.03
N LEU A 120 9.42 -1.19 -0.73
CA LEU A 120 9.32 0.26 -0.72
C LEU A 120 10.22 0.88 0.36
N ALA A 121 10.24 0.33 1.57
CA ALA A 121 11.08 0.83 2.66
C ALA A 121 12.57 0.71 2.33
N VAL A 122 13.00 -0.45 1.80
CA VAL A 122 14.38 -0.66 1.35
C VAL A 122 14.75 0.31 0.23
N THR A 123 13.86 0.49 -0.75
CA THR A 123 14.08 1.42 -1.87
C THR A 123 14.25 2.85 -1.37
N LEU A 124 13.36 3.31 -0.50
CA LEU A 124 13.38 4.66 0.06
C LEU A 124 14.64 4.88 0.92
N ALA A 125 15.00 3.93 1.78
CA ALA A 125 16.21 4.01 2.59
C ALA A 125 17.50 3.85 1.75
N GLY A 126 17.42 3.22 0.58
CA GLY A 126 18.49 3.19 -0.42
C GLY A 126 18.91 4.58 -0.91
N PHE A 127 18.01 5.57 -0.88
CA PHE A 127 18.32 6.96 -1.19
C PHE A 127 19.01 7.73 -0.04
N THR A 128 19.26 7.09 1.10
CA THR A 128 19.88 7.69 2.27
C THR A 128 21.32 7.19 2.48
N PRO A 129 22.16 7.87 3.28
CA PRO A 129 23.53 7.42 3.58
C PRO A 129 23.60 6.04 4.27
N LEU A 130 22.48 5.52 4.78
CA LEU A 130 22.38 4.20 5.39
C LEU A 130 22.76 3.08 4.42
N ALA A 131 22.55 3.28 3.11
CA ALA A 131 22.83 2.29 2.08
C ALA A 131 24.31 1.89 1.96
N ARG A 132 25.23 2.72 2.49
CA ARG A 132 26.68 2.48 2.43
C ARG A 132 27.23 1.70 3.63
N LYS A 133 26.39 1.41 4.63
CA LYS A 133 26.82 0.76 5.88
C LYS A 133 26.91 -0.77 5.71
N PRO A 134 27.81 -1.47 6.41
CA PRO A 134 27.98 -2.93 6.28
C PRO A 134 26.69 -3.72 6.55
N PHE A 135 25.97 -3.35 7.62
CA PHE A 135 24.69 -3.97 7.99
C PHE A 135 23.61 -3.89 6.90
N TRP A 136 23.72 -2.93 5.97
CA TRP A 136 22.77 -2.77 4.87
C TRP A 136 23.11 -3.69 3.70
N ARG A 137 24.40 -3.82 3.37
CA ARG A 137 24.89 -4.63 2.25
C ARG A 137 24.79 -6.13 2.51
N GLU A 138 24.86 -6.53 3.77
CA GLU A 138 24.79 -7.93 4.20
C GLU A 138 23.33 -8.41 4.42
N SER A 139 22.34 -7.52 4.32
CA SER A 139 20.93 -7.85 4.60
C SER A 139 20.29 -8.68 3.49
N VAL A 140 19.74 -9.83 3.88
CA VAL A 140 18.96 -10.71 3.00
C VAL A 140 17.72 -9.99 2.45
N SER A 141 17.08 -9.17 3.28
CA SER A 141 15.88 -8.41 2.91
C SER A 141 16.18 -7.35 1.85
N VAL A 142 17.36 -6.73 1.92
CA VAL A 142 17.83 -5.76 0.90
C VAL A 142 18.08 -6.47 -0.43
N THR A 143 18.79 -7.61 -0.42
CA THR A 143 19.02 -8.40 -1.64
C THR A 143 17.71 -8.90 -2.26
N ALA A 144 16.79 -9.41 -1.44
CA ALA A 144 15.48 -9.88 -1.89
C ALA A 144 14.65 -8.74 -2.51
N ALA A 145 14.65 -7.56 -1.89
CA ALA A 145 13.97 -6.40 -2.44
C ALA A 145 14.56 -5.93 -3.77
N GLN A 146 15.89 -5.91 -3.90
CA GLN A 146 16.56 -5.59 -5.16
C GLN A 146 16.25 -6.60 -6.26
N ALA A 147 16.21 -7.90 -5.93
CA ALA A 147 15.82 -8.95 -6.87
C ALA A 147 14.36 -8.83 -7.33
N ALA A 148 13.45 -8.45 -6.43
CA ALA A 148 12.06 -8.17 -6.78
C ALA A 148 11.94 -6.96 -7.72
N LEU A 149 12.69 -5.88 -7.45
CA LEU A 149 12.72 -4.71 -8.33
C LEU A 149 13.32 -5.03 -9.71
N ALA A 150 14.35 -5.86 -9.78
CA ALA A 150 14.97 -6.26 -11.05
C ALA A 150 13.98 -7.02 -11.95
N GLN A 151 13.08 -7.82 -11.37
CA GLN A 151 12.01 -8.50 -12.12
C GLN A 151 10.94 -7.53 -12.62
N LEU A 152 10.75 -6.39 -11.94
CA LEU A 152 9.84 -5.32 -12.35
C LEU A 152 10.48 -4.32 -13.32
N ALA A 153 11.81 -4.37 -13.51
CA ALA A 153 12.54 -3.49 -14.42
C ALA A 153 12.03 -3.47 -15.87
N PRO A 154 11.52 -4.57 -16.46
CA PRO A 154 10.94 -4.55 -17.82
C PRO A 154 9.65 -3.71 -17.92
N VAL A 155 8.96 -3.49 -16.81
CA VAL A 155 7.70 -2.72 -16.73
C VAL A 155 7.97 -1.24 -16.43
N LEU A 156 9.18 -0.91 -15.97
CA LEU A 156 9.57 0.46 -15.69
C LEU A 156 9.75 1.25 -17.01
N PRO A 157 9.18 2.47 -17.10
CA PRO A 157 9.40 3.37 -18.24
C PRO A 157 10.91 3.62 -18.48
N ALA A 158 11.33 3.57 -19.75
CA ALA A 158 12.74 3.61 -20.16
C ALA A 158 13.51 4.89 -19.74
N ASP A 159 12.82 5.96 -19.34
CA ASP A 159 13.40 7.20 -18.82
C ASP A 159 14.02 7.05 -17.42
N TRP A 160 13.61 6.03 -16.65
CA TRP A 160 14.13 5.77 -15.30
C TRP A 160 15.46 5.01 -15.33
N THR A 161 15.68 4.16 -16.33
CA THR A 161 16.92 3.37 -16.49
C THR A 161 18.10 4.21 -17.00
N GLN A 162 17.84 5.29 -17.74
CA GLN A 162 18.90 6.21 -18.19
C GLN A 162 19.50 7.06 -17.05
N ARG A 163 18.72 7.39 -16.00
CA ARG A 163 19.21 8.20 -14.88
C ARG A 163 20.07 7.40 -13.88
N SER A 164 19.89 6.08 -13.78
CA SER A 164 20.74 5.23 -12.94
C SER A 164 22.08 4.92 -13.60
N ASN A 165 22.17 4.95 -14.93
CA ASN A 165 23.43 4.68 -15.64
C ASN A 165 24.47 5.82 -15.49
N GLY A 166 24.06 7.00 -15.01
CA GLY A 166 24.94 8.12 -14.64
C GLY A 166 25.26 8.23 -13.15
N ARG A 167 24.68 7.37 -12.29
CA ARG A 167 24.98 7.30 -10.86
C ARG A 167 25.19 5.85 -10.47
N VAL A 168 26.45 5.46 -10.57
CA VAL A 168 27.03 4.25 -9.96
C VAL A 168 26.37 4.01 -8.60
N VAL A 169 25.54 2.96 -8.54
CA VAL A 169 25.14 2.33 -7.28
C VAL A 169 26.41 1.65 -6.76
N PRO A 170 26.96 2.05 -5.61
CA PRO A 170 28.21 1.51 -5.11
C PRO A 170 28.07 0.13 -4.46
#